data_AF-A0A7W6G6V1-F1
#
_entry.id   AF-A0A7W6G6V1-F1
#
_cell.length_a   1.000
_cell.length_b   1.000
_cell.length_c   1.000
_cell.angle_alpha   90.00
_cell.angle_beta   90.00
_cell.angle_gamma   90.00
#
_symmetry.space_group_name_H-M   'P 1'
#
loop_
_entity.id
_entity.type
_entity.pdbx_description
1 polymer ?
#
loop_
_entity_poly.entity_id
_entity_poly.type
_entity_poly.pdbx_seq_one_letter_code
_entity_poly.pdbx_strand_id
1 'polypeptide(L)'
;MKLLRDIRGAQEKLVILADATPAEGHSVPLPLDAFMASLRTLWQGSEARPTAKEKQPQKRGRRRPDPLVEVTDPLRVWFEDDPGKIGRELLERLQREQPGDYPSGLLRTVQRRLKGWRSENAWSLVFGDEPDPTGHAMIAKPNGEDLTSAA
;
A
#
# COMPACT_ATOMS: atom_id res chain seq x y z
N MET A 1 -31.52 -9.66 1.75
CA MET A 1 -32.30 -8.42 1.51
C MET A 1 -31.81 -7.18 2.28
N LYS A 2 -30.73 -7.24 3.07
CA LYS A 2 -30.23 -6.08 3.85
C LYS A 2 -29.68 -4.95 2.95
N LEU A 3 -28.85 -5.31 1.95
CA LEU A 3 -28.22 -4.34 1.04
C LEU A 3 -29.21 -3.45 0.27
N LEU A 4 -30.30 -4.02 -0.26
CA LEU A 4 -31.29 -3.24 -1.02
C LEU A 4 -32.02 -2.21 -0.13
N ARG A 5 -32.26 -2.56 1.15
CA ARG A 5 -32.85 -1.65 2.13
C ARG A 5 -31.90 -0.50 2.48
N ASP A 6 -30.62 -0.82 2.65
CA ASP A 6 -29.58 0.18 2.96
C ASP A 6 -29.39 1.16 1.79
N ILE A 7 -29.40 0.65 0.54
CA ILE A 7 -29.35 1.49 -0.67
C ILE A 7 -30.58 2.41 -0.74
N ARG A 8 -31.78 1.87 -0.51
CA ARG A 8 -33.02 2.65 -0.52
C ARG A 8 -33.00 3.77 0.53
N GLY A 9 -32.53 3.46 1.74
CA GLY A 9 -32.40 4.44 2.83
C GLY A 9 -31.35 5.52 2.55
N ALA A 10 -30.25 5.19 1.86
CA ALA A 10 -29.28 6.19 1.42
C ALA A 10 -29.85 7.12 0.32
N GLN A 11 -30.59 6.56 -0.64
CA GLN A 11 -31.25 7.33 -1.70
C GLN A 11 -32.31 8.29 -1.15
N GLU A 12 -33.12 7.85 -0.19
CA GLU A 12 -34.14 8.68 0.46
C GLU A 12 -33.52 9.89 1.19
N LYS A 13 -32.38 9.69 1.87
CA LYS A 13 -31.62 10.79 2.48
C LYS A 13 -31.11 11.80 1.46
N LEU A 14 -30.64 11.33 0.30
CA LEU A 14 -30.17 12.22 -0.76
C LEU A 14 -31.30 13.03 -1.38
N VAL A 15 -32.48 12.44 -1.56
CA VAL A 15 -33.66 13.15 -2.06
C VAL A 15 -34.08 14.25 -1.09
N ILE A 16 -34.13 13.96 0.22
CA ILE A 16 -34.44 14.96 1.25
C ILE A 16 -33.44 16.14 1.20
N LEU A 17 -32.15 15.87 1.01
CA LEU A 17 -31.14 16.91 0.89
C LEU A 17 -31.24 17.72 -0.41
N ALA A 18 -31.68 17.09 -1.51
CA ALA A 18 -31.84 17.75 -2.80
C ALA A 18 -33.12 18.61 -2.87
N ASP A 19 -34.20 18.16 -2.21
CA ASP A 19 -35.47 18.88 -2.11
C ASP A 19 -35.42 19.98 -1.03
N ALA A 20 -34.48 19.89 -0.08
CA ALA A 20 -34.18 20.99 0.82
C ALA A 20 -33.68 22.17 -0.02
N THR A 21 -34.47 23.24 -0.09
CA THR A 21 -34.01 24.53 -0.60
C THR A 21 -32.72 24.87 0.14
N PRO A 22 -31.60 25.12 -0.57
CA PRO A 22 -30.37 25.53 0.07
C PRO A 22 -30.73 26.69 0.99
N ALA A 23 -30.42 26.57 2.28
CA ALA A 23 -30.54 27.71 3.18
C ALA A 23 -29.87 28.87 2.46
N GLU A 24 -30.62 29.96 2.22
CA GLU A 24 -30.10 31.14 1.57
C GLU A 24 -28.99 31.70 2.46
N GLY A 25 -27.80 31.15 2.27
CA GLY A 25 -26.56 31.77 2.62
C GLY A 25 -26.57 33.03 1.79
N HIS A 26 -26.94 34.12 2.45
CA HIS A 26 -26.81 35.46 1.92
C HIS A 26 -25.32 35.63 1.63
N SER A 27 -24.91 35.25 0.43
CA SER A 27 -23.65 35.66 -0.15
C SER A 27 -23.81 37.15 -0.35
N VAL A 28 -23.42 37.94 0.65
CA VAL A 28 -23.02 39.32 0.40
C VAL A 28 -22.13 39.25 -0.84
N PRO A 29 -22.49 39.91 -1.96
CA PRO A 29 -21.66 39.83 -3.16
C PRO A 29 -20.29 40.34 -2.76
N LEU A 30 -19.32 39.43 -2.68
CA LEU A 30 -17.95 39.84 -2.43
C LEU A 30 -17.58 40.82 -3.55
N PRO A 31 -16.90 41.93 -3.23
CA PRO A 31 -16.36 42.79 -4.26
C PRO A 31 -15.52 41.93 -5.23
N LEU A 32 -15.63 42.24 -6.52
CA LEU A 32 -15.11 41.39 -7.62
C LEU A 32 -13.65 40.97 -7.39
N ASP A 33 -12.83 41.86 -6.85
CA ASP A 33 -11.42 41.58 -6.55
C ASP A 33 -11.23 40.49 -5.50
N ALA A 34 -12.06 40.48 -4.45
CA ALA A 34 -12.05 39.44 -3.42
C ALA A 34 -12.56 38.10 -3.98
N PHE A 35 -13.55 38.14 -4.87
CA PHE A 35 -14.00 36.94 -5.60
C PHE A 35 -12.88 36.38 -6.49
N MET A 36 -12.19 37.22 -7.27
CA MET A 36 -11.06 36.79 -8.10
C MET A 36 -9.89 36.27 -7.27
N ALA A 37 -9.61 36.87 -6.10
CA ALA A 37 -8.61 36.36 -5.17
C ALA A 37 -8.97 34.97 -4.62
N SER A 38 -10.26 34.72 -4.34
CA SER A 38 -10.73 33.41 -3.88
C SER A 38 -10.62 32.31 -4.94
N LEU A 39 -10.82 32.62 -6.24
CA LEU A 39 -10.68 31.64 -7.33
C LEU A 39 -9.26 31.07 -7.42
N ARG A 40 -8.25 31.83 -7.01
CA ARG A 40 -6.84 31.40 -7.00
C ARG A 40 -6.57 30.25 -6.04
N THR A 41 -7.37 30.07 -4.98
CA THR A 41 -7.18 29.02 -3.96
C THR A 41 -8.31 27.98 -3.99
N LEU A 42 -9.45 28.30 -4.59
CA LEU A 42 -10.61 27.42 -4.70
C LEU A 42 -10.31 26.07 -5.39
N TRP A 43 -9.39 26.00 -6.35
CA TRP A 43 -8.97 24.73 -6.96
C TRP A 43 -8.22 23.79 -6.00
N GLN A 44 -7.70 24.31 -4.88
CA GLN A 44 -7.05 23.48 -3.85
C GLN A 44 -8.09 22.81 -2.94
N GLY A 45 -9.24 23.46 -2.75
CA GLY A 45 -10.34 22.99 -1.90
C GLY A 45 -11.49 22.34 -2.66
N SER A 46 -11.55 22.45 -3.99
CA SER A 46 -12.57 21.77 -4.79
C SER A 46 -12.49 20.27 -4.50
N GLU A 47 -13.56 19.71 -3.94
CA GLU A 47 -13.64 18.28 -3.61
C GLU A 47 -13.15 17.47 -4.81
N ALA A 48 -12.01 16.81 -4.62
CA ALA A 48 -11.51 15.87 -5.59
C ALA A 48 -12.66 14.91 -5.88
N ARG A 49 -13.19 14.93 -7.10
CA ARG A 49 -14.30 14.04 -7.50
C ARG A 49 -14.01 12.66 -6.90
N PRO A 50 -14.95 11.99 -6.22
CA PRO A 50 -14.69 10.68 -5.64
C PRO A 50 -14.09 9.68 -6.65
N THR A 51 -14.40 9.88 -7.94
CA THR A 51 -13.90 9.12 -9.10
C THR A 51 -12.50 9.53 -9.59
N ALA A 52 -11.95 10.66 -9.14
CA ALA A 52 -10.60 11.13 -9.47
C ALA A 52 -9.50 10.49 -8.60
N LYS A 53 -9.87 9.61 -7.66
CA LYS A 53 -8.89 8.79 -6.95
C LYS A 53 -8.17 7.91 -7.98
N GLU A 54 -6.85 8.05 -8.05
CA GLU A 54 -6.01 7.23 -8.91
C GLU A 54 -6.25 5.76 -8.59
N LYS A 55 -6.80 5.03 -9.56
CA LYS A 55 -7.06 3.60 -9.39
C LYS A 55 -5.71 2.91 -9.29
N GLN A 56 -5.44 2.29 -8.14
CA GLN A 56 -4.20 1.53 -7.98
C GLN A 56 -4.10 0.50 -9.11
N PRO A 57 -3.00 0.50 -9.87
CA PRO A 57 -2.83 -0.43 -10.98
C PRO A 57 -2.86 -1.85 -10.42
N GLN A 58 -3.64 -2.73 -11.06
CA GLN A 58 -3.66 -4.14 -10.68
C GLN A 58 -2.26 -4.72 -10.85
N LYS A 59 -1.70 -5.28 -9.77
CA LYS A 59 -0.40 -5.94 -9.79
C LYS A 59 -0.47 -7.11 -10.77
N ARG A 60 0.28 -7.04 -11.88
CA ARG A 60 0.38 -8.15 -12.83
C ARG A 60 1.09 -9.32 -12.16
N GLY A 61 0.40 -10.46 -12.08
CA GLY A 61 0.97 -11.72 -11.61
C GLY A 61 2.05 -12.25 -12.56
N ARG A 62 2.86 -13.20 -12.07
CA ARG A 62 3.80 -13.95 -12.91
C ARG A 62 3.03 -14.82 -13.90
N ARG A 63 3.42 -14.79 -15.18
CA ARG A 63 2.85 -15.68 -16.22
C ARG A 63 3.37 -17.11 -16.14
N ARG A 64 4.56 -17.31 -15.55
CA ARG A 64 5.21 -18.60 -15.39
C ARG A 64 5.34 -18.93 -13.90
N PRO A 65 5.04 -20.17 -13.47
CA PRO A 65 5.31 -20.60 -12.11
C PRO A 65 6.79 -20.44 -11.79
N ASP A 66 7.11 -20.09 -10.54
CA ASP A 66 8.49 -19.87 -10.12
C ASP A 66 9.22 -21.23 -10.06
N PRO A 67 10.35 -21.40 -10.77
CA PRO A 67 11.08 -22.67 -10.80
C PRO A 67 11.65 -23.07 -9.44
N LEU A 68 11.77 -22.14 -8.48
CA LEU A 68 12.34 -22.41 -7.17
C LEU A 68 11.28 -22.60 -6.08
N VAL A 69 10.00 -22.82 -6.41
CA VAL A 69 8.92 -22.97 -5.41
C VAL A 69 9.21 -24.14 -4.47
N GLU A 70 9.43 -25.32 -5.03
CA GLU A 70 9.66 -26.57 -4.27
C GLU A 70 10.88 -26.51 -3.35
N VAL A 71 11.88 -25.71 -3.71
CA VAL A 71 13.15 -25.61 -2.99
C VAL A 71 13.26 -24.34 -2.15
N THR A 72 12.16 -23.58 -2.02
CA THR A 72 12.14 -22.35 -1.21
C THR A 72 12.44 -22.62 0.25
N ASP A 73 11.77 -23.61 0.83
CA ASP A 73 11.90 -23.93 2.25
C ASP A 73 13.29 -24.50 2.58
N PRO A 74 13.83 -25.47 1.82
CA PRO A 74 15.23 -25.92 2.00
C PRO A 74 16.25 -24.77 1.89
N LEU A 75 16.07 -23.86 0.93
CA LEU A 75 16.95 -22.71 0.77
C LEU A 75 16.89 -21.76 1.97
N ARG A 76 15.70 -21.60 2.58
CA ARG A 76 15.52 -20.78 3.78
C ARG A 76 16.22 -21.41 4.98
N VAL A 77 16.06 -22.72 5.19
CA VAL A 77 16.77 -23.45 6.25
C VAL A 77 18.28 -23.29 6.13
N TRP A 78 18.84 -23.48 4.92
CA TRP A 78 20.29 -23.31 4.71
C TRP A 78 20.80 -21.89 4.91
N PHE A 79 19.92 -20.89 4.72
CA PHE A 79 20.21 -19.49 4.98
C PHE A 79 20.14 -19.15 6.47
N GLU A 80 19.22 -19.76 7.22
CA GLU A 80 19.11 -19.61 8.67
C GLU A 80 20.30 -20.28 9.39
N ASP A 81 20.75 -21.44 8.91
CA ASP A 81 21.94 -22.14 9.42
C ASP A 81 23.23 -21.31 9.27
N ASP A 82 23.35 -20.54 8.18
CA ASP A 82 24.50 -19.69 7.91
C ASP A 82 24.08 -18.44 7.11
N PRO A 83 23.77 -17.33 7.80
CA PRO A 83 23.28 -16.10 7.17
C PRO A 83 24.36 -15.39 6.33
N GLY A 84 25.63 -15.78 6.46
CA GLY A 84 26.77 -15.23 5.71
C GLY A 84 26.87 -15.74 4.27
N LYS A 85 26.18 -16.85 3.93
CA LYS A 85 26.30 -17.49 2.61
C LYS A 85 25.89 -16.60 1.45
N ILE A 86 26.58 -16.79 0.33
CA ILE A 86 26.33 -16.07 -0.91
C ILE A 86 25.31 -16.85 -1.74
N GLY A 87 24.42 -16.15 -2.46
CA GLY A 87 23.41 -16.80 -3.31
C GLY A 87 23.99 -17.73 -4.39
N ARG A 88 25.26 -17.53 -4.77
CA ARG A 88 25.97 -18.44 -5.67
C ARG A 88 26.27 -19.79 -5.01
N GLU A 89 26.73 -19.80 -3.77
CA GLU A 89 27.05 -21.02 -3.02
C GLU A 89 25.80 -21.84 -2.74
N LEU A 90 24.68 -21.17 -2.42
CA LEU A 90 23.38 -21.81 -2.26
C LEU A 90 22.88 -22.41 -3.59
N LEU A 91 23.07 -21.72 -4.71
CA LEU A 91 22.72 -22.25 -6.02
C LEU A 91 23.61 -23.43 -6.43
N GLU A 92 24.92 -23.36 -6.18
CA GLU A 92 25.84 -24.46 -6.45
C GLU A 92 25.56 -25.69 -5.57
N ARG A 93 25.16 -25.46 -4.32
CA ARG A 93 24.66 -26.54 -3.44
C ARG A 93 23.38 -27.16 -3.99
N LEU A 94 22.43 -26.34 -4.41
CA LEU A 94 21.18 -26.79 -5.01
C LEU A 94 21.43 -27.62 -6.28
N GLN A 95 22.35 -27.18 -7.14
CA GLN A 95 22.75 -27.90 -8.36
C GLN A 95 23.47 -29.22 -8.09
N ARG A 96 24.16 -29.35 -6.96
CA ARG A 96 24.78 -30.61 -6.53
C ARG A 96 23.75 -31.61 -6.02
N GLU A 97 22.74 -31.15 -5.29
CA GLU A 97 21.67 -32.01 -4.76
C GLU A 97 20.70 -32.46 -5.86
N GLN A 98 20.40 -31.58 -6.83
CA GLN A 98 19.49 -31.85 -7.95
C GLN A 98 20.14 -31.39 -9.28
N PRO A 99 20.99 -32.24 -9.89
CA PRO A 99 21.65 -31.90 -11.15
C PRO A 99 20.64 -31.85 -12.30
N GLY A 100 20.63 -30.74 -13.03
CA GLY A 100 19.84 -30.57 -14.27
C GLY A 100 18.54 -29.78 -14.13
N ASP A 101 17.96 -29.70 -12.93
CA ASP A 101 16.68 -29.01 -12.72
C ASP A 101 16.84 -27.48 -12.56
N TYR A 102 18.01 -27.03 -12.09
CA TYR A 102 18.26 -25.62 -11.76
C TYR A 102 19.42 -25.02 -12.57
N PRO A 103 19.14 -24.32 -13.68
CA PRO A 103 20.19 -23.68 -14.47
C PRO A 103 20.81 -22.47 -13.74
N SER A 104 22.04 -22.11 -14.12
CA SER A 104 22.77 -20.95 -13.57
C SER A 104 22.04 -19.62 -13.75
N GLY A 105 21.12 -19.53 -14.72
CA GLY A 105 20.25 -18.37 -14.94
C GLY A 105 19.33 -18.03 -13.76
N LEU A 106 19.16 -18.94 -12.79
CA LEU A 106 18.37 -18.70 -11.58
C LEU A 106 19.11 -17.92 -10.49
N LEU A 107 20.40 -17.61 -10.68
CA LEU A 107 21.21 -16.89 -9.69
C LEU A 107 20.57 -15.58 -9.22
N ARG A 108 20.03 -14.78 -10.16
CA ARG A 108 19.36 -13.53 -9.77
C ARG A 108 18.07 -13.77 -8.96
N THR A 109 17.37 -14.86 -9.21
CA THR A 109 16.17 -15.23 -8.45
C THR A 109 16.54 -15.61 -7.02
N VAL A 110 17.60 -16.41 -6.83
CA VAL A 110 18.13 -16.78 -5.51
C VAL A 110 18.61 -15.54 -4.76
N GLN A 111 19.45 -14.71 -5.39
CA GLN A 111 19.96 -13.47 -4.78
C GLN A 111 18.83 -12.51 -4.36
N ARG A 112 17.76 -12.39 -5.16
CA ARG A 112 16.61 -11.56 -4.82
C ARG A 112 15.86 -12.08 -3.60
N ARG A 113 15.70 -13.41 -3.46
CA ARG A 113 15.09 -14.03 -2.27
C ARG A 113 15.95 -13.81 -1.04
N LEU A 114 17.27 -14.04 -1.14
CA LEU A 114 18.22 -13.75 -0.06
C LEU A 114 18.17 -12.30 0.38
N LYS A 115 18.06 -11.35 -0.55
CA LYS A 115 17.91 -9.94 -0.21
C LYS A 115 16.65 -9.70 0.63
N GLY A 116 15.52 -10.32 0.27
CA GLY A 116 14.29 -10.26 1.05
C GLY A 116 14.48 -10.80 2.46
N TRP A 117 15.03 -12.02 2.58
CA TRP A 117 15.28 -12.65 3.88
C TRP A 117 16.27 -11.89 4.75
N ARG A 118 17.33 -11.30 4.16
CA ARG A 118 18.24 -10.42 4.90
C ARG A 118 17.56 -9.16 5.39
N SER A 119 16.64 -8.59 4.61
CA SER A 119 15.83 -7.46 5.05
C SER A 119 14.88 -7.84 6.18
N GLU A 120 14.21 -8.99 6.08
CA GLU A 120 13.36 -9.56 7.15
C GLU A 120 14.17 -9.78 8.44
N ASN A 121 15.33 -10.44 8.35
CA ASN A 121 16.22 -10.67 9.49
C ASN A 121 16.74 -9.36 10.09
N ALA A 122 17.18 -8.40 9.27
CA ALA A 122 17.64 -7.10 9.77
C ALA A 122 16.50 -6.33 10.44
N TRP A 123 15.28 -6.43 9.91
CA TRP A 123 14.11 -5.80 10.49
C TRP A 123 13.76 -6.42 11.84
N SER A 124 13.75 -7.76 11.93
CA SER A 124 13.57 -8.47 13.21
C SER A 124 14.65 -8.11 14.25
N LEU A 125 15.91 -7.96 13.84
CA LEU A 125 17.00 -7.54 14.74
C LEU A 125 16.83 -6.11 15.26
N VAL A 126 16.27 -5.20 14.46
CA VAL A 126 16.12 -3.77 14.81
C VAL A 126 14.82 -3.49 15.56
N PHE A 127 13.73 -4.14 15.16
CA PHE A 127 12.37 -3.86 15.64
C PHE A 127 11.79 -4.97 16.53
N GLY A 128 12.47 -6.10 16.67
CA GLY A 128 11.95 -7.29 17.37
C GLY A 128 11.02 -8.13 16.50
N ASP A 129 10.53 -9.25 17.04
CA ASP A 129 9.63 -10.18 16.35
C ASP A 129 8.17 -9.71 16.37
N GLU A 130 7.91 -8.40 16.37
CA GLU A 130 6.55 -7.91 16.19
C GLU A 130 6.21 -8.06 14.70
N PRO A 131 5.34 -9.00 14.31
CA PRO A 131 5.05 -9.19 12.89
C PRO A 131 4.43 -7.89 12.37
N ASP A 132 5.07 -7.25 11.40
CA ASP A 132 4.47 -6.14 10.66
C ASP A 132 3.11 -6.62 10.12
N PRO A 133 1.97 -6.20 10.71
CA PRO A 133 0.68 -6.71 10.25
C PRO A 133 0.33 -6.11 8.89
N THR A 134 1.11 -5.16 8.39
CA THR A 134 0.83 -4.47 7.15
C THR A 134 2.11 -4.18 6.39
N GLY A 135 2.62 -5.19 5.68
CA GLY A 135 3.46 -4.93 4.53
C GLY A 135 2.73 -3.93 3.62
N HIS A 136 3.12 -2.66 3.71
CA HIS A 136 2.48 -1.41 3.21
C HIS A 136 1.70 -0.57 4.24
N ALA A 137 2.39 0.25 5.04
CA ALA A 137 1.86 1.54 5.49
C ALA A 137 3.01 2.57 5.52
N MET A 138 3.17 3.34 4.44
CA MET A 138 2.81 4.77 4.43
C MET A 138 3.46 5.57 5.56
N ILE A 139 4.48 6.34 5.18
CA ILE A 139 4.97 7.49 5.93
C ILE A 139 3.80 8.50 6.04
N ALA A 140 2.95 8.34 7.04
CA ALA A 140 2.10 9.42 7.52
C ALA A 140 2.98 10.26 8.44
N LYS A 141 3.40 11.43 7.95
CA LYS A 141 3.96 12.47 8.81
C LYS A 141 2.90 12.82 9.88
N PRO A 142 3.22 12.85 11.18
CA PRO A 142 2.34 13.50 12.14
C PRO A 142 2.46 15.01 11.88
N ASN A 143 1.53 15.56 11.10
CA ASN A 143 1.33 17.00 11.08
C ASN A 143 0.45 17.36 12.28
N GLY A 144 0.84 18.45 12.94
CA GLY A 144 0.37 18.82 14.25
C GLY A 144 -1.09 19.26 14.34
N GLU A 145 -1.38 19.68 15.56
CA GLU A 145 -2.52 20.46 16.03
C GLU A 145 -3.77 19.65 16.37
N ASP A 146 -4.03 19.53 17.67
CA ASP A 146 -5.26 20.08 18.22
C ASP A 146 -5.01 20.63 19.63
N LEU A 147 -5.22 21.94 19.74
CA LEU A 147 -5.47 22.65 20.99
C LEU A 147 -6.83 22.19 21.54
N THR A 148 -6.92 21.95 22.85
CA THR A 148 -7.96 22.42 23.79
C THR A 148 -8.17 21.45 24.95
N SER A 149 -7.68 21.82 26.15
CA SER A 149 -8.43 21.68 27.41
C SER A 149 -7.65 22.34 28.56
N ALA A 150 -8.37 23.08 29.39
CA ALA A 150 -8.04 23.57 30.72
C ALA A 150 -7.11 24.78 30.86
N ALA A 151 -7.70 25.98 30.92
CA ALA A 151 -7.80 26.80 32.15
C ALA A 151 -8.61 28.07 31.86
#